data_AF-A0A830EN83-F1
#
_entry.id   AF-A0A830EN83-F1
#
_cell.length_a   1.000
_cell.length_b   1.000
_cell.length_c   1.000
_cell.angle_alpha   90.00
_cell.angle_beta   90.00
_cell.angle_gamma   90.00
#
_symmetry.space_group_name_H-M   'P 1'
#
loop_
_entity.id
_entity.type
_entity.pdbx_description
1 polymer ?
#
loop_
_entity_poly.entity_id
_entity_poly.type
_entity_poly.pdbx_seq_one_letter_code
_entity_poly.pdbx_strand_id
1 'polypeptide(L)'
;MIPNPFIELFRSPVATLVGLGYALLLITLLVATLAACWRNAVTIAVRWDRQRPGQWEYLPPVGFLARVAAIPFVLAIDAWAVAALIWLITP
;
A
#
# COMPACT_ATOMS: atom_id res chain seq x y z
N MET A 1 -23.03 2.61 -18.99
CA MET A 1 -22.17 2.38 -20.17
C MET A 1 -20.79 2.92 -19.82
N ILE A 2 -19.74 2.09 -19.87
CA ILE A 2 -18.38 2.56 -19.58
C ILE A 2 -17.96 3.48 -20.74
N PRO A 3 -17.62 4.75 -20.51
CA PRO A 3 -17.16 5.65 -21.56
C PRO A 3 -15.89 5.08 -22.20
N ASN A 4 -15.82 5.10 -23.53
CA ASN A 4 -14.63 4.61 -24.24
C ASN A 4 -13.46 5.58 -23.99
N PRO A 5 -12.36 5.16 -23.33
CA PRO A 5 -11.26 6.04 -22.94
C PRO A 5 -10.54 6.68 -24.14
N PHE A 6 -10.57 6.02 -25.30
CA PHE A 6 -10.00 6.58 -26.52
C PHE A 6 -10.81 7.76 -27.04
N ILE A 7 -12.14 7.77 -26.86
CA ILE A 7 -13.00 8.87 -27.27
C ILE A 7 -12.83 10.07 -26.32
N GLU A 8 -12.67 9.82 -25.02
CA GLU A 8 -12.42 10.89 -24.05
C GLU A 8 -11.04 11.55 -24.23
N LEU A 9 -10.03 10.79 -24.65
CA LEU A 9 -8.71 11.34 -24.95
C LEU A 9 -8.76 12.44 -26.03
N PHE A 10 -9.66 12.31 -27.03
CA PHE A 10 -9.85 13.35 -28.03
C PHE A 10 -10.77 14.50 -27.57
N ARG A 11 -11.67 14.24 -26.62
CA ARG A 11 -12.61 15.23 -26.10
C ARG A 11 -11.96 16.14 -25.03
N SER A 12 -11.17 15.56 -24.13
CA SER A 12 -10.53 16.23 -22.99
C SER A 12 -9.18 15.57 -22.66
N PRO A 13 -8.16 15.71 -23.53
CA PRO A 13 -6.90 14.96 -23.43
C PRO A 13 -6.19 15.13 -22.09
N VAL A 14 -6.16 16.36 -21.56
CA VAL A 14 -5.49 16.67 -20.30
C VAL A 14 -6.16 15.94 -19.13
N ALA A 15 -7.49 15.97 -19.06
CA ALA A 15 -8.23 15.32 -17.97
C ALA A 15 -8.02 13.79 -18.00
N THR A 16 -8.08 13.18 -19.18
CA THR A 16 -7.87 11.74 -19.34
C THR A 16 -6.45 11.31 -18.98
N LEU A 17 -5.43 12.07 -19.40
CA LEU A 17 -4.03 11.79 -19.07
C LEU A 17 -3.74 11.98 -17.57
N VAL A 18 -4.35 12.97 -16.92
CA VAL A 18 -4.24 13.16 -15.46
C VAL A 18 -4.87 11.98 -14.72
N GLY A 19 -6.05 11.53 -15.13
CA GLY A 19 -6.70 10.35 -14.55
C GLY A 19 -5.83 9.09 -14.69
N LEU A 20 -5.27 8.85 -15.87
CA LEU A 20 -4.37 7.71 -16.12
C LEU A 20 -3.08 7.83 -15.29
N GLY A 21 -2.47 9.01 -15.23
CA GLY A 21 -1.28 9.25 -14.41
C GLY A 21 -1.55 9.01 -12.91
N TYR A 22 -2.69 9.45 -12.41
CA TYR A 22 -3.11 9.22 -11.03
C TYR A 22 -3.34 7.73 -10.74
N ALA A 23 -3.98 7.00 -11.66
CA ALA A 23 -4.15 5.55 -11.54
C ALA A 23 -2.80 4.81 -11.46
N LEU A 24 -1.87 5.13 -12.36
CA LEU A 24 -0.53 4.53 -12.36
C LEU A 24 0.25 4.83 -11.09
N LEU A 25 0.12 6.06 -10.55
CA LEU A 25 0.72 6.43 -9.28
C LEU A 25 0.16 5.58 -8.13
N LEU A 26 -1.16 5.43 -8.03
CA LEU A 26 -1.80 4.64 -6.97
C LEU A 26 -1.43 3.15 -7.07
N ILE A 27 -1.39 2.59 -8.28
CA ILE A 27 -0.95 1.20 -8.50
C ILE A 27 0.51 1.02 -8.07
N THR A 28 1.39 1.95 -8.46
CA THR A 28 2.80 1.91 -8.08
C THR A 28 2.98 2.03 -6.57
N LEU A 29 2.20 2.91 -5.93
CA LEU A 29 2.15 3.06 -4.49
C LEU A 29 1.80 1.72 -3.83
N LEU A 30 0.71 1.07 -4.24
CA LEU A 30 0.26 -0.23 -3.73
C LEU A 30 1.32 -1.32 -3.86
N VAL A 31 2.00 -1.41 -4.99
CA VAL A 31 3.05 -2.41 -5.18
C VAL A 31 4.24 -2.15 -4.23
N ALA A 32 4.65 -0.88 -4.10
CA ALA A 32 5.77 -0.51 -3.24
C ALA A 32 5.46 -0.72 -1.75
N THR A 33 4.27 -0.32 -1.30
CA THR A 33 3.80 -0.48 0.07
C THR A 33 3.59 -1.94 0.43
N LEU A 34 3.00 -2.74 -0.46
CA LEU A 34 2.83 -4.18 -0.25
C LEU A 34 4.18 -4.89 -0.12
N ALA A 35 5.16 -4.55 -0.97
CA ALA A 35 6.51 -5.09 -0.86
C ALA A 35 7.20 -4.71 0.46
N ALA A 36 7.00 -3.47 0.93
CA ALA A 36 7.51 -3.01 2.22
C ALA A 36 6.81 -3.72 3.40
N CYS A 37 5.50 -3.90 3.32
CA CYS A 37 4.68 -4.62 4.30
C CYS A 37 5.16 -6.07 4.43
N TRP A 38 5.32 -6.76 3.30
CA TRP A 38 5.83 -8.14 3.24
C TRP A 38 7.20 -8.27 3.89
N ARG A 39 8.14 -7.38 3.57
CA ARG A 39 9.48 -7.35 4.18
C ARG A 39 9.41 -7.18 5.70
N ASN A 40 8.54 -6.31 6.20
CA ASN A 40 8.35 -6.13 7.63
C ASN A 40 7.73 -7.36 8.29
N ALA A 41 6.70 -7.94 7.69
CA ALA A 41 6.03 -9.15 8.19
C ALA A 41 7.01 -10.34 8.29
N VAL A 42 7.79 -10.59 7.24
CA VAL A 42 8.83 -11.65 7.25
C VAL A 42 9.88 -11.37 8.32
N THR A 43 10.35 -10.13 8.45
CA THR A 43 11.33 -9.75 9.47
C THR A 43 10.81 -9.99 10.88
N ILE A 44 9.53 -9.67 11.13
CA ILE A 44 8.87 -9.89 12.41
C ILE A 44 8.74 -11.39 12.70
N ALA A 45 8.25 -12.17 11.74
CA ALA A 45 8.09 -13.62 11.88
C ALA A 45 9.42 -14.32 12.20
N VAL A 46 10.49 -14.00 11.47
CA VAL A 46 11.82 -14.57 11.71
C VAL A 46 12.39 -14.16 13.08
N ARG A 47 12.17 -12.92 13.52
CA ARG A 47 12.64 -12.44 14.83
C ARG A 47 11.85 -13.06 15.98
N TRP A 48 10.55 -13.29 15.77
CA TRP A 48 9.69 -13.97 16.72
C TRP A 48 10.12 -15.42 16.90
N ASP A 49 10.34 -16.15 15.80
CA ASP A 49 10.77 -17.56 15.82
C ASP A 49 12.15 -17.76 16.44
N ARG A 50 13.09 -16.85 16.19
CA ARG A 50 14.46 -16.90 16.75
C ARG A 50 14.58 -16.37 18.17
N GLN A 51 13.48 -15.94 18.80
CA GLN A 51 13.51 -15.40 20.14
C GLN A 51 13.88 -16.51 21.15
N ARG A 52 14.91 -16.26 21.98
CA ARG A 52 15.23 -17.17 23.08
C ARG A 52 14.30 -16.94 24.27
N PRO A 53 13.99 -17.98 25.08
CA PRO A 53 13.29 -17.80 26.35
C PRO A 53 14.02 -16.77 27.21
N GLY A 54 13.30 -15.75 27.71
CA GLY A 54 13.86 -14.66 28.54
C GLY A 54 14.35 -13.42 27.78
N GLN A 55 14.48 -13.47 26.45
CA GLN A 55 15.11 -12.37 25.70
C GLN A 55 14.29 -11.07 25.69
N TRP A 56 12.96 -11.16 25.83
CA TRP A 56 12.03 -10.03 25.88
C TRP A 56 11.30 -9.97 27.22
N GLU A 57 12.00 -10.24 28.32
CA GLU A 57 11.46 -10.35 29.69
C GLU A 57 10.58 -9.17 30.14
N TYR A 58 10.69 -7.99 29.50
CA TYR A 58 9.84 -6.84 29.84
C TYR A 58 9.35 -6.03 28.63
N LEU A 59 10.16 -5.84 27.59
CA LEU A 59 9.76 -5.08 26.39
C LEU A 59 10.54 -5.53 25.15
N PRO A 60 9.88 -5.76 24.00
CA PRO A 60 10.59 -5.99 22.76
C PRO A 60 11.34 -4.72 22.31
N PRO A 61 12.38 -4.86 21.46
CA PRO A 61 13.14 -3.71 20.97
C PRO A 61 12.23 -2.69 20.26
N VAL A 62 12.49 -1.39 20.44
CA VAL A 62 11.70 -0.30 19.82
C VAL A 62 11.58 -0.48 18.30
N GLY A 63 12.66 -0.91 17.64
CA GLY A 63 12.63 -1.18 16.20
C GLY A 63 11.74 -2.36 15.78
N PHE A 64 11.43 -3.30 16.68
CA PHE A 64 10.43 -4.34 16.45
C PHE A 64 9.02 -3.76 16.56
N LEU A 65 8.74 -3.00 17.62
CA LEU A 65 7.46 -2.32 17.82
C LEU A 65 7.12 -1.38 16.66
N ALA A 66 8.09 -0.58 16.21
CA ALA A 66 7.92 0.31 15.07
C ALA A 66 7.55 -0.45 13.79
N ARG A 67 8.14 -1.63 13.54
CA ARG A 67 7.79 -2.46 12.38
C ARG A 67 6.40 -3.07 12.51
N VAL A 68 6.02 -3.52 13.71
CA VAL A 68 4.68 -4.05 13.98
C VAL A 68 3.64 -2.96 13.77
N ALA A 69 3.88 -1.75 14.29
CA ALA A 69 2.99 -0.59 14.10
C ALA A 69 2.96 -0.08 12.65
N ALA A 70 4.05 -0.24 11.89
CA ALA A 70 4.10 0.14 10.48
C ALA A 70 3.18 -0.72 9.61
N ILE A 71 2.95 -2.00 9.95
CA ILE A 71 2.08 -2.89 9.15
C ILE A 71 0.64 -2.34 9.03
N PRO A 72 -0.12 -2.11 10.12
CA PRO A 72 -1.49 -1.61 10.00
C PRO A 72 -1.54 -0.21 9.37
N PHE A 73 -0.52 0.63 9.57
CA PHE A 73 -0.41 1.92 8.92
C PHE A 73 -0.27 1.79 7.39
N VAL A 74 0.61 0.89 6.93
CA VAL A 74 0.78 0.59 5.51
C VAL A 74 -0.51 0.03 4.92
N LEU A 75 -1.16 -0.92 5.60
CA LEU A 75 -2.44 -1.47 5.15
C LEU A 75 -3.56 -0.42 5.08
N ALA A 76 -3.56 0.58 5.97
CA ALA A 76 -4.50 1.69 5.91
C ALA A 76 -4.26 2.58 4.67
N ILE A 77 -3.00 2.84 4.32
CA ILE A 77 -2.63 3.54 3.08
C ILE A 77 -3.09 2.71 1.86
N ASP A 78 -2.89 1.40 1.88
CA ASP A 78 -3.30 0.51 0.79
C ASP A 78 -4.81 0.50 0.62
N ALA A 79 -5.56 0.40 1.72
CA ALA A 79 -7.02 0.47 1.69
C ALA A 79 -7.51 1.80 1.11
N TRP A 80 -6.87 2.92 1.49
CA TRP A 80 -7.18 4.24 0.92
C TRP A 80 -6.85 4.30 -0.58
N ALA A 81 -5.70 3.80 -1.01
CA ALA A 81 -5.30 3.80 -2.42
C ALA A 81 -6.23 2.93 -3.28
N VAL A 82 -6.66 1.78 -2.76
CA VAL A 82 -7.68 0.93 -3.41
C VAL A 82 -9.01 1.65 -3.52
N ALA A 83 -9.48 2.31 -2.44
CA ALA A 83 -10.71 3.09 -2.48
C ALA A 83 -10.64 4.22 -3.51
N ALA A 84 -9.51 4.93 -3.61
CA ALA A 84 -9.27 5.96 -4.61
C ALA A 84 -9.29 5.42 -6.04
N LEU A 85 -8.72 4.23 -6.28
CA LEU A 85 -8.80 3.54 -7.58
C LEU A 85 -10.24 3.14 -7.94
N ILE A 86 -10.99 2.59 -6.98
CA ILE A 86 -12.40 2.22 -7.19
C ILE A 86 -13.22 3.46 -7.54
N TRP A 87 -13.03 4.55 -6.78
CA TRP A 87 -13.71 5.82 -7.06
C TRP A 87 -13.39 6.36 -8.46
N LEU A 88 -12.13 6.27 -8.89
CA LEU A 88 -11.70 6.72 -10.21
C LEU A 88 -12.37 5.94 -11.36
N ILE A 89 -12.65 4.64 -11.15
CA ILE A 89 -13.25 3.75 -12.15
C ILE A 89 -14.77 3.74 -12.07
N THR A 90 -15.34 4.09 -10.91
CA THR A 90 -16.78 4.05 -10.61
C THR A 90 -17.38 5.46 -10.40
N PRO A 91 -17.12 6.44 -11.28
CA PRO A 91 -17.72 7.77 -11.14
C PRO A 91 -19.25 7.73 -11.27
#